data_AF-A0A2M7W2M3-F1
#
_entry.id   AF-A0A2M7W2M3-F1
#
_cell.length_a   1.000
_cell.length_b   1.000
_cell.length_c   1.000
_cell.angle_alpha   90.00
_cell.angle_beta   90.00
_cell.angle_gamma   90.00
#
_symmetry.space_group_name_H-M   'P 1'
#
loop_
_entity.id
_entity.type
_entity.pdbx_description
1 polymer ?
#
loop_
_entity_poly.entity_id
_entity_poly.type
_entity_poly.pdbx_seq_one_letter_code
_entity_poly.pdbx_strand_id
1 'polypeptide(L)' 'MEKDITARIRNLVGQLEAVVRMRDSGVRCDEQLTQLKAVRAGVSAVMQKIIEKELAQCTKFAERKQVMAKLFAELIHHAS' A
#
# COMPACT_ATOMS: atom_id res chain seq x y z
N MET A 1 -5.55 -20.25 2.78
CA MET A 1 -5.84 -19.45 1.57
C MET A 1 -5.04 -18.16 1.65
N GLU A 2 -3.92 -18.08 0.94
CA GLU A 2 -3.16 -16.84 0.78
C GLU A 2 -4.13 -15.81 0.19
N LYS A 3 -4.57 -14.81 0.98
CA LYS A 3 -5.43 -13.74 0.48
C LYS A 3 -4.64 -13.03 -0.61
N ASP A 4 -5.03 -13.27 -1.86
CA ASP A 4 -4.39 -12.73 -3.05
C ASP A 4 -4.12 -11.23 -2.86
N ILE A 5 -2.87 -10.83 -3.03
CA ILE A 5 -2.42 -9.44 -2.96
C ILE A 5 -3.28 -8.58 -3.90
N THR A 6 -3.69 -9.13 -5.04
CA THR A 6 -4.60 -8.52 -5.99
C THR A 6 -5.96 -8.18 -5.38
N ALA A 7 -6.53 -9.07 -4.58
CA ALA A 7 -7.80 -8.83 -3.89
C ALA A 7 -7.67 -7.70 -2.86
N ARG A 8 -6.53 -7.61 -2.17
CA ARG A 8 -6.25 -6.50 -1.25
C ARG A 8 -6.11 -5.17 -1.98
N ILE A 9 -5.44 -5.15 -3.12
CA ILE A 9 -5.33 -3.96 -3.98
C ILE A 9 -6.72 -3.51 -4.46
N ARG A 10 -7.57 -4.44 -4.93
CA ARG A 10 -8.95 -4.12 -5.34
C ARG A 10 -9.76 -3.48 -4.20
N ASN A 11 -9.61 -3.97 -2.98
CA ASN A 11 -10.27 -3.36 -1.82
C ASN A 11 -9.77 -1.94 -1.55
N LEU A 12 -8.47 -1.69 -1.68
CA LEU A 12 -7.89 -0.34 -1.54
C LEU A 12 -8.42 0.62 -2.60
N VAL A 13 -8.61 0.16 -3.84
CA VAL A 13 -9.24 0.95 -4.91
C VAL A 13 -10.66 1.37 -4.50
N GLY A 14 -11.48 0.42 -4.02
CA GLY A 14 -12.84 0.73 -3.55
C GLY A 14 -12.87 1.71 -2.37
N GLN A 15 -11.88 1.65 -1.47
CA GLN A 15 -11.73 2.61 -0.37
C GLN A 15 -11.37 4.02 -0.88
N LEU A 16 -10.47 4.13 -1.87
CA LEU A 16 -10.12 5.40 -2.49
C LEU A 16 -11.32 6.02 -3.23
N GLU A 17 -12.10 5.21 -3.94
CA GLU A 17 -13.34 5.67 -4.57
C GLU A 17 -14.36 6.17 -3.54
N ALA A 18 -14.43 5.53 -2.36
CA ALA A 18 -15.26 6.02 -1.27
C ALA A 18 -14.78 7.40 -0.78
N VAL A 19 -13.47 7.61 -0.63
CA VAL A 19 -12.91 8.92 -0.26
C VAL A 19 -13.26 10.00 -1.29
N VAL A 20 -13.22 9.68 -2.59
CA VAL A 20 -13.66 10.61 -3.65
C VAL A 20 -15.13 11.01 -3.43
N ARG A 21 -16.04 10.03 -3.26
CA ARG A 21 -17.46 10.31 -2.98
C ARG A 21 -17.65 11.15 -1.70
N MET A 22 -16.88 10.88 -0.65
CA MET A 22 -16.94 11.62 0.62
C MET A 22 -16.49 13.08 0.48
N ARG A 23 -15.53 13.36 -0.41
CA ARG A 23 -15.09 14.73 -0.72
C ARG A 23 -16.22 15.53 -1.37
N ASP A 24 -16.90 14.93 -2.34
CA ASP A 24 -17.93 15.61 -3.13
C ASP A 24 -19.25 15.78 -2.35
N SER A 25 -19.50 14.92 -1.35
CA SER A 25 -20.76 14.89 -0.57
C SER A 25 -20.75 15.76 0.69
N GLY A 26 -19.69 16.55 0.94
CA GLY A 26 -19.61 17.42 2.12
C GLY A 26 -19.49 16.67 3.46
N VAL A 27 -18.95 15.46 3.45
CA VAL A 27 -18.75 14.62 4.65
C VAL A 27 -17.79 15.28 5.63
N ARG A 28 -17.95 15.01 6.94
CA ARG A 28 -17.09 15.56 7.99
C ARG A 28 -15.61 15.23 7.75
N CYS A 29 -14.74 16.20 8.04
CA CYS A 29 -13.30 16.08 7.85
C CYS A 29 -12.68 14.89 8.60
N ASP A 30 -13.15 14.60 9.81
CA ASP A 30 -12.62 13.51 10.64
C ASP A 30 -12.96 12.12 10.08
N GLU A 31 -14.12 11.97 9.44
CA GLU A 31 -14.48 10.73 8.74
C GLU A 31 -13.62 10.52 7.49
N GLN A 32 -13.39 11.58 6.71
CA GLN A 32 -12.49 11.54 5.54
C GLN A 32 -11.05 11.17 5.95
N LEU A 33 -10.55 11.79 7.03
CA LEU A 33 -9.23 11.48 7.59
C LEU A 33 -9.15 10.06 8.11
N THR A 34 -10.22 9.55 8.74
CA THR A 34 -10.29 8.15 9.20
C THR A 34 -10.17 7.18 8.04
N GLN A 35 -10.86 7.43 6.93
CA GLN A 35 -10.75 6.56 5.75
C GLN A 35 -9.39 6.65 5.08
N LEU A 36 -8.80 7.84 4.97
CA LEU A 36 -7.44 8.00 4.46
C LEU A 36 -6.41 7.26 5.33
N LYS A 37 -6.57 7.26 6.65
CA LYS A 37 -5.72 6.47 7.57
C LYS A 37 -5.88 4.97 7.32
N ALA A 38 -7.11 4.49 7.06
CA ALA A 38 -7.37 3.09 6.74
C ALA A 38 -6.71 2.69 5.40
N VAL A 39 -6.83 3.53 4.37
CA VAL A 39 -6.17 3.33 3.07
C VAL A 39 -4.66 3.25 3.26
N ARG A 40 -4.06 4.21 4.00
CA ARG A 40 -2.62 4.22 4.29
C ARG A 40 -2.17 2.92 4.93
N ALA A 41 -2.86 2.48 5.99
CA ALA A 41 -2.53 1.23 6.68
C ALA A 41 -2.63 0.00 5.76
N GLY A 42 -3.65 -0.05 4.92
CA GLY A 42 -3.82 -1.14 3.97
C GLY A 42 -2.76 -1.15 2.86
N VAL A 43 -2.36 0.02 2.34
CA VAL A 43 -1.26 0.16 1.40
C VAL A 43 0.05 -0.30 2.04
N SER A 44 0.38 0.12 3.26
CA SER A 44 1.56 -0.35 4.00
C SER A 44 1.60 -1.88 4.13
N ALA A 45 0.46 -2.50 4.49
CA ALA A 45 0.38 -3.95 4.60
C ALA A 45 0.53 -4.68 3.26
N VAL A 46 0.04 -4.11 2.16
CA VAL A 46 0.23 -4.66 0.81
C VAL A 46 1.69 -4.53 0.38
N MET A 47 2.30 -3.37 0.61
CA MET A 47 3.72 -3.15 0.30
C MET A 47 4.60 -4.16 1.02
N GLN A 48 4.43 -4.35 2.33
CA GLN A 48 5.19 -5.35 3.09
C GLN A 48 5.06 -6.76 2.51
N LYS A 49 3.84 -7.18 2.14
CA LYS A 49 3.61 -8.51 1.53
C LYS A 49 4.26 -8.67 0.16
N ILE A 50 4.21 -7.63 -0.67
CA ILE A 50 4.88 -7.63 -1.97
C ILE A 50 6.39 -7.72 -1.76
N ILE A 51 6.94 -6.93 -0.84
CA ILE A 51 8.36 -7.01 -0.46
C ILE A 51 8.73 -8.43 -0.03
N GLU A 52 8.00 -9.03 0.91
CA GLU A 52 8.25 -10.40 1.39
C GLU A 52 8.22 -11.45 0.26
N LYS A 53 7.28 -11.32 -0.68
CA LYS A 53 7.10 -12.26 -1.81
C LYS A 53 8.12 -12.05 -2.92
N GLU A 54 8.40 -10.79 -3.25
CA GLU A 54 9.23 -10.40 -4.38
C GLU A 54 10.71 -10.31 -4.01
N LEU A 55 11.09 -10.21 -2.73
CA LEU A 55 12.50 -10.20 -2.33
C LEU A 55 13.25 -11.45 -2.84
N ALA A 56 12.59 -12.62 -2.82
CA ALA A 56 13.15 -13.86 -3.33
C ALA A 56 13.25 -13.92 -4.87
N GLN A 57 12.43 -13.15 -5.60
CA GLN A 57 12.42 -13.13 -7.06
C GLN A 57 13.25 -11.97 -7.64
N CYS A 58 13.20 -10.79 -7.02
CA CYS A 58 13.89 -9.58 -7.45
C CYS A 58 15.40 -9.64 -7.21
N THR A 59 15.87 -10.37 -6.20
CA THR A 59 17.31 -10.56 -5.93
C THR A 59 18.02 -11.42 -6.97
N LYS A 60 17.29 -12.09 -7.87
CA LYS A 60 17.87 -12.85 -9.00
C LYS A 60 18.50 -11.95 -10.07
N PHE A 61 18.15 -10.67 -10.11
CA PHE A 61 18.70 -9.72 -11.08
C PHE A 61 19.70 -8.78 -10.41
N ALA A 62 21.00 -9.09 -10.56
CA ALA A 62 22.09 -8.37 -9.91
C ALA A 62 22.08 -6.86 -10.19
N GLU A 63 21.71 -6.45 -11.41
CA GLU A 63 21.68 -5.04 -11.84
C GLU A 63 20.61 -4.19 -11.15
N ARG A 64 19.55 -4.81 -10.62
CA ARG A 64 18.47 -4.10 -9.92
C ARG A 64 18.60 -4.11 -8.40
N LYS A 65 19.62 -4.79 -7.87
CA LYS A 65 19.81 -4.94 -6.41
C LYS A 65 19.94 -3.60 -5.69
N GLN A 66 20.65 -2.64 -6.27
CA GLN A 66 20.88 -1.32 -5.65
C GLN A 66 19.62 -0.44 -5.66
N VAL A 67 18.87 -0.43 -6.77
CA VAL A 67 17.58 0.27 -6.87
C VAL A 67 16.56 -0.31 -5.90
N MET A 68 16.48 -1.64 -5.83
CA MET A 68 15.59 -2.33 -4.89
C MET A 68 15.97 -2.05 -3.44
N ALA A 69 17.26 -2.10 -3.08
CA ALA A 69 17.73 -1.77 -1.73
C ALA A 69 17.32 -0.35 -1.29
N LYS A 70 17.41 0.62 -2.21
CA LYS A 70 16.99 2.00 -1.94
C LYS A 70 15.47 2.10 -1.72
N LEU A 71 14.68 1.49 -2.61
CA LEU A 71 13.21 1.47 -2.48
C LEU A 71 12.76 0.80 -1.18
N PHE A 72 13.40 -0.30 -0.77
CA PHE A 72 13.09 -0.95 0.51
C PHE A 72 13.39 -0.05 1.71
N ALA A 73 14.52 0.64 1.72
CA ALA A 73 14.88 1.55 2.80
C ALA A 73 13.82 2.66 2.94
N GLU A 74 13.42 3.27 1.83
CA GLU A 74 12.38 4.32 1.82
C GLU A 74 11.03 3.79 2.33
N LEU A 75 10.65 2.57 1.94
CA LEU A 75 9.38 1.96 2.36
C LEU A 75 9.33 1.60 3.86
N ILE A 76 10.46 1.22 4.46
CA ILE A 76 10.55 0.89 5.88
C ILE A 76 10.60 2.16 6.75
N HIS A 77 11.31 3.20 6.30
CA HIS A 77 11.51 4.42 7.08
C HIS A 77 10.25 5.29 7.24
N HIS A 78 9.25 5.16 6.37
CA HIS A 78 7.99 5.92 6.46
C HIS A 78 6.85 5.19 7.21
N ALA A 79 7.12 4.01 7.78
CA ALA A 79 6.13 3.23 8.52
C ALA A 79 6.04 3.57 10.03
N SER A 80 6.80 4.58 10.50
CA SER A 80 6.84 5.04 11.91
C SER A 80 5.87 6.19 12.18
#